data_AF-A0AA42CI33-F1
#
_entry.id   AF-A0AA42CI33-F1
#
_cell.length_a   1.000
_cell.length_b   1.000
_cell.length_c   1.000
_cell.angle_alpha   90.00
_cell.angle_beta   90.00
_cell.angle_gamma   90.00
#
_symmetry.space_group_name_H-M   'P 1'
#
loop_
_entity.id
_entity.type
_entity.pdbx_description
1 polymer ?
#
loop_
_entity_poly.entity_id
_entity_poly.type
_entity_poly.pdbx_seq_one_letter_code
_entity_poly.pdbx_strand_id
1 'polypeptide(L)'
;MQRDSITRRTQLEQTLAGVERRLQGVLRAIEHGAWNDTLRARLTELETSKVDLTAQLATLADPSPVRLHPNAASLYAAKVAELEVSLNAPEIRDEAAEALRSLIERVALTPDPTAPDGLAAELHG
;
A
#
# COMPACT_ATOMS: atom_id res chain seq x y z
N MET A 1 -0.72 -5.65 18.39
CA MET A 1 -1.56 -6.86 18.24
C MET A 1 -2.21 -6.95 16.85
N GLN A 2 -3.15 -6.06 16.46
CA GLN A 2 -3.80 -6.12 15.12
C GLN A 2 -2.87 -5.76 13.93
N ARG A 3 -1.95 -4.80 14.13
CA ARG A 3 -0.98 -4.40 13.10
C ARG A 3 0.05 -5.50 12.81
N ASP A 4 0.46 -6.21 13.86
CA ASP A 4 1.48 -7.26 13.77
C ASP A 4 0.95 -8.50 13.03
N SER A 5 -0.36 -8.82 13.17
CA SER A 5 -0.99 -9.93 12.45
C SER A 5 -1.15 -9.65 10.96
N ILE A 6 -1.47 -8.40 10.58
CA ILE A 6 -1.56 -7.98 9.17
C ILE A 6 -0.19 -8.06 8.50
N THR A 7 0.84 -7.46 9.10
CA THR A 7 2.21 -7.51 8.56
C THR A 7 2.71 -8.94 8.38
N ARG A 8 2.44 -9.81 9.37
CA ARG A 8 2.82 -11.22 9.32
C ARG A 8 2.08 -11.99 8.22
N ARG A 9 0.78 -11.72 8.01
CA ARG A 9 0.01 -12.32 6.92
C ARG A 9 0.54 -11.88 5.56
N THR A 10 0.75 -10.59 5.35
CA THR A 10 1.31 -10.05 4.10
C THR A 10 2.66 -10.67 3.76
N GLN A 11 3.54 -10.86 4.76
CA GLN A 11 4.84 -11.48 4.55
C GLN A 11 4.73 -12.96 4.12
N LEU A 12 3.80 -13.71 4.71
CA LEU A 12 3.53 -15.11 4.34
C LEU A 12 2.92 -15.21 2.93
N GLU A 13 2.00 -14.32 2.56
CA GLU A 13 1.42 -14.25 1.22
C GLU A 13 2.49 -13.94 0.14
N GLN A 14 3.39 -13.00 0.42
CA GLN A 14 4.52 -12.70 -0.48
C GLN A 14 5.47 -13.89 -0.64
N THR A 15 5.73 -14.61 0.45
CA THR A 15 6.58 -15.80 0.44
C THR A 15 5.92 -16.92 -0.38
N LEU A 16 4.63 -17.16 -0.17
CA LEU A 16 3.83 -18.13 -0.94
C LEU A 16 3.84 -17.80 -2.44
N ALA A 17 3.60 -16.54 -2.81
CA ALA A 17 3.67 -16.09 -4.20
C ALA A 17 5.08 -16.26 -4.82
N GLY A 18 6.13 -16.17 -3.99
CA GLY A 18 7.50 -16.50 -4.42
C GLY A 18 7.70 -17.98 -4.71
N VAL A 19 7.18 -18.86 -3.84
CA VAL A 19 7.22 -20.32 -4.02
C VAL A 19 6.43 -20.75 -5.25
N GLU A 20 5.23 -20.19 -5.47
CA GLU A 20 4.40 -20.50 -6.63
C GLU A 20 5.07 -20.09 -7.95
N ARG A 21 5.74 -18.93 -8.00
CA ARG A 21 6.54 -18.53 -9.18
C ARG A 21 7.67 -19.51 -9.46
N ARG A 22 8.34 -20.02 -8.42
CA ARG A 22 9.41 -21.02 -8.58
C ARG A 22 8.87 -22.37 -9.05
N LEU A 23 7.71 -22.81 -8.52
CA LEU A 23 7.00 -24.00 -9.00
C LEU A 23 6.66 -23.89 -10.49
N GLN A 24 6.11 -22.75 -10.91
CA GLN A 24 5.83 -22.47 -12.32
C GLN A 24 7.10 -22.54 -13.19
N GLY A 25 8.24 -22.05 -12.67
CA GLY A 25 9.53 -22.18 -13.36
C GLY A 25 10.00 -23.63 -13.52
N VAL A 26 9.86 -24.45 -12.48
CA VAL A 26 10.19 -25.89 -12.53
C VAL A 26 9.27 -26.62 -13.52
N LEU A 27 7.96 -26.33 -13.50
CA LEU A 27 7.01 -26.92 -14.44
C LEU A 27 7.36 -26.58 -15.91
N ARG A 28 7.70 -25.33 -16.21
CA ARG A 28 8.17 -24.96 -17.56
C ARG A 28 9.44 -25.69 -17.97
N ALA A 29 10.38 -25.89 -17.05
CA ALA A 29 11.60 -26.66 -17.35
C ALA A 29 11.25 -28.10 -17.75
N ILE A 30 10.26 -28.71 -17.08
CA ILE A 30 9.74 -30.05 -17.40
C ILE A 30 9.08 -30.06 -18.78
N GLU A 31 8.26 -29.05 -19.10
CA GLU A 31 7.63 -28.91 -20.43
C GLU A 31 8.67 -28.83 -21.56
N HIS A 32 9.83 -28.24 -21.29
CA HIS A 32 10.96 -28.18 -22.21
C HIS A 32 11.86 -29.44 -22.19
N GLY A 33 11.45 -30.51 -21.50
CA GLY A 33 12.14 -31.80 -21.47
C GLY A 33 13.30 -31.87 -20.49
N ALA A 34 13.51 -30.85 -19.64
CA ALA A 34 14.50 -30.89 -18.58
C ALA A 34 13.89 -31.58 -17.34
N TRP A 35 14.13 -32.88 -17.20
CA TRP A 35 13.80 -33.63 -15.98
C TRP A 35 15.02 -34.36 -15.45
N ASN A 36 15.35 -34.12 -14.18
CA ASN A 36 16.44 -34.79 -13.48
C ASN A 36 16.11 -34.89 -11.98
N ASP A 37 16.89 -35.67 -11.25
CA ASP A 37 16.66 -35.91 -9.82
C ASP A 37 16.76 -34.63 -8.97
N THR A 38 17.56 -33.66 -9.40
CA THR A 38 17.65 -32.34 -8.74
C THR A 38 16.34 -31.55 -8.88
N LEU A 39 15.72 -31.57 -10.06
CA LEU A 39 14.43 -30.90 -10.29
C LEU A 39 13.30 -31.59 -9.54
N ARG A 40 13.32 -32.93 -9.46
CA ARG A 40 12.40 -33.70 -8.62
C ARG A 40 12.50 -33.28 -7.16
N ALA A 41 13.72 -33.26 -6.60
CA ALA A 41 13.94 -32.86 -5.21
C ALA A 41 13.48 -31.41 -4.96
N ARG A 42 13.78 -30.50 -5.90
CA ARG A 42 13.37 -29.09 -5.82
C ARG A 42 11.85 -28.92 -5.90
N LEU A 43 11.17 -29.70 -6.74
CA LEU A 43 9.71 -29.70 -6.84
C LEU A 43 9.08 -30.13 -5.50
N THR A 44 9.53 -31.25 -4.94
CA THR A 44 9.04 -31.75 -3.64
C THR A 44 9.25 -30.75 -2.51
N GLU A 45 10.41 -30.09 -2.46
CA GLU A 45 10.71 -29.05 -1.48
C GLU A 45 9.73 -27.86 -1.60
N LEU A 46 9.51 -27.38 -2.83
CA LEU A 46 8.62 -26.24 -3.09
C LEU A 46 7.16 -26.59 -2.81
N GLU A 47 6.71 -27.80 -3.14
CA GLU A 47 5.37 -28.29 -2.81
C GLU A 47 5.16 -28.38 -1.29
N THR A 48 6.15 -28.90 -0.56
CA THR A 48 6.11 -28.96 0.90
C THR A 48 6.02 -27.57 1.51
N SER A 49 6.85 -26.64 1.02
CA SER A 49 6.83 -25.24 1.46
C SER A 49 5.50 -24.56 1.15
N LYS A 50 4.89 -24.84 0.00
CA LYS A 50 3.55 -24.32 -0.35
C LYS A 50 2.50 -24.80 0.65
N VAL A 51 2.49 -26.09 0.98
CA VAL A 51 1.53 -26.68 1.92
C VAL A 51 1.67 -26.03 3.30
N ASP A 52 2.90 -25.92 3.80
CA ASP A 52 3.17 -25.33 5.12
C ASP A 52 2.76 -23.85 5.19
N LEU A 53 3.14 -23.03 4.19
CA LEU A 53 2.77 -21.62 4.13
C LEU A 53 1.25 -21.43 4.04
N THR A 54 0.56 -22.29 3.29
CA THR A 54 -0.91 -22.24 3.16
C THR A 54 -1.58 -22.62 4.48
N ALA A 55 -1.06 -23.61 5.19
CA ALA A 55 -1.56 -23.99 6.52
C ALA A 55 -1.35 -22.85 7.53
N GLN A 56 -0.16 -22.23 7.54
CA GLN A 56 0.12 -21.08 8.40
C GLN A 56 -0.83 -19.90 8.12
N LEU A 57 -1.10 -19.60 6.85
CA LEU A 57 -2.08 -18.57 6.46
C LEU A 57 -3.50 -18.91 6.91
N ALA A 58 -3.91 -20.18 6.84
CA ALA A 58 -5.22 -20.62 7.31
C ALA A 58 -5.37 -20.52 8.85
N THR A 59 -4.27 -20.65 9.61
CA THR A 59 -4.28 -20.44 11.07
C THR A 59 -4.32 -18.98 11.50
N LEU A 60 -3.90 -18.06 10.62
CA LEU A 60 -4.03 -16.64 10.88
C LEU A 60 -5.50 -16.24 10.67
N ALA A 61 -6.17 -15.84 11.76
CA ALA A 61 -7.53 -15.32 11.70
C ALA A 61 -7.66 -14.32 10.55
N ASP A 62 -8.70 -14.49 9.73
CA ASP A 62 -8.94 -13.64 8.57
C ASP A 62 -8.91 -12.18 9.04
N PRO A 63 -8.17 -11.28 8.37
CA PRO A 63 -8.14 -9.89 8.79
C PRO A 63 -9.57 -9.39 8.75
N SER A 64 -10.15 -9.16 9.93
CA SER A 64 -11.48 -8.57 10.05
C SER A 64 -11.55 -7.40 9.08
N PRO A 65 -12.57 -7.31 8.21
CA PRO A 65 -12.65 -6.26 7.21
C PRO A 65 -12.40 -4.94 7.92
N VAL A 66 -11.54 -4.10 7.34
CA VAL A 66 -11.23 -2.78 7.91
C VAL A 66 -12.54 -2.01 8.04
N ARG A 67 -13.15 -2.08 9.22
CA ARG A 67 -14.36 -1.33 9.53
C ARG A 67 -13.90 0.07 9.86
N LEU A 68 -14.10 0.99 8.91
CA LEU A 68 -14.04 2.41 9.21
C LEU A 68 -15.06 2.68 10.32
N HIS A 69 -14.58 3.22 11.44
CA HIS A 69 -15.47 3.64 12.50
C HIS A 69 -16.45 4.68 11.93
N PRO A 70 -17.76 4.65 12.26
CA PRO A 70 -18.72 5.61 11.71
C PRO A 70 -18.30 7.07 11.88
N ASN A 71 -17.59 7.37 12.97
CA ASN A 71 -17.07 8.70 13.29
C ASN A 71 -15.66 9.01 12.72
N ALA A 72 -15.04 8.10 11.96
CA ALA A 72 -13.67 8.27 11.49
C ALA A 72 -13.54 9.46 10.53
N ALA A 73 -14.51 9.64 9.63
CA ALA A 73 -14.52 10.78 8.69
C ALA A 73 -14.61 12.12 9.44
N SER A 74 -15.53 12.22 10.42
CA SER A 74 -15.69 13.45 11.21
C SER A 74 -14.47 13.74 12.08
N LEU A 75 -13.86 12.71 12.68
CA LEU A 75 -12.63 12.88 13.45
C LEU A 75 -11.46 13.32 12.57
N TYR A 76 -11.33 12.73 11.39
CA TYR A 76 -10.31 13.13 10.42
C TYR A 76 -10.50 14.59 10.00
N ALA A 77 -11.72 14.99 9.64
CA ALA A 77 -12.04 16.38 9.30
C ALA A 77 -11.70 17.35 10.43
N ALA A 78 -12.05 16.99 11.68
CA ALA A 78 -11.69 17.79 12.85
C ALA A 78 -10.17 17.92 13.04
N LYS A 79 -9.41 16.84 12.81
CA LYS A 79 -7.95 16.86 12.91
C LYS A 79 -7.28 17.65 11.78
N VAL A 80 -7.83 17.61 10.57
CA VAL A 80 -7.34 18.45 9.46
C VAL A 80 -7.61 19.92 9.75
N ALA A 81 -8.78 20.28 10.25
CA ALA A 81 -9.11 21.66 10.63
C ALA A 81 -8.20 22.17 11.76
N GLU A 82 -7.93 21.34 12.79
CA GLU A 82 -7.00 21.67 13.86
C GLU A 82 -5.56 21.88 13.35
N LEU A 83 -5.13 21.05 12.40
CA LEU A 83 -3.83 21.18 11.76
C LEU A 83 -3.74 22.49 10.94
N GLU A 84 -4.77 22.81 10.15
CA GLU A 84 -4.83 24.06 9.38
C GLU A 84 -4.68 25.29 10.28
N VAL A 85 -5.38 25.32 11.42
CA VAL A 85 -5.25 26.40 12.40
C VAL A 85 -3.83 26.48 12.94
N SER A 86 -3.24 25.33 13.28
CA SER A 86 -1.88 25.25 13.84
C SER A 86 -0.83 25.76 12.85
N LEU A 87 -0.93 25.37 11.57
CA LEU A 87 0.00 25.79 10.52
C LEU A 87 -0.08 27.30 10.21
N ASN A 88 -1.17 27.96 10.58
CA ASN A 88 -1.32 29.41 10.44
C ASN A 88 -0.82 30.20 11.66
N ALA A 89 -0.26 29.55 12.68
CA ALA A 89 0.32 30.24 13.83
C ALA A 89 1.49 31.15 13.39
N PRO A 90 1.53 32.43 13.82
CA PRO A 90 2.49 33.42 13.32
C PRO A 90 3.96 32.99 13.39
N GLU A 91 4.31 32.20 14.40
CA GLU A 91 5.67 31.76 14.69
C GLU A 91 6.18 30.72 13.68
N ILE A 92 5.28 29.92 13.07
CA ILE A 92 5.64 28.82 12.17
C ILE A 92 5.09 28.97 10.76
N ARG A 93 4.25 29.99 10.50
CA ARG A 93 3.51 30.15 9.26
C ARG A 93 4.41 30.16 8.02
N ASP A 94 5.52 30.87 8.08
CA ASP A 94 6.39 31.04 6.91
C ASP A 94 7.13 29.72 6.56
N GLU A 95 7.64 29.00 7.57
CA GLU A 95 8.24 27.67 7.39
C GLU A 95 7.20 26.64 6.91
N ALA A 96 5.99 26.66 7.48
CA ALA A 96 4.89 25.81 7.05
C ALA A 96 4.50 26.09 5.59
N ALA A 97 4.46 27.36 5.17
CA ALA A 97 4.15 27.75 3.81
C ALA A 97 5.21 27.26 2.81
N GLU A 98 6.50 27.35 3.15
CA GLU A 98 7.58 26.81 2.31
C GLU A 98 7.48 25.28 2.18
N ALA A 99 7.27 24.58 3.31
CA ALA A 99 7.10 23.13 3.30
C ALA A 99 5.89 22.69 2.46
N LEU A 100 4.74 23.36 2.61
CA LEU A 100 3.56 23.10 1.77
C LEU A 100 3.82 23.39 0.29
N ARG A 101 4.55 24.47 -0.02
CA ARG A 101 4.89 24.80 -1.41
C ARG A 101 5.82 23.78 -2.05
N SER A 102 6.68 23.12 -1.26
CA SER A 102 7.53 22.02 -1.74
C SER A 102 6.74 20.81 -2.23
N LEU A 103 5.47 20.66 -1.79
CA LEU A 103 4.57 19.60 -2.23
C LEU A 103 3.84 19.95 -3.54
N ILE A 104 4.01 21.16 -4.08
CA ILE A 104 3.32 21.61 -5.30
C ILE A 104 4.34 21.66 -6.44
N GLU A 105 4.21 20.75 -7.41
CA GLU A 105 5.02 20.71 -8.63
C GLU A 105 4.71 21.92 -9.54
N ARG A 106 3.42 22.23 -9.75
CA ARG A 106 2.99 23.39 -10.56
C ARG A 106 1.57 23.83 -10.24
N VAL A 107 1.30 25.10 -10.56
CA VAL A 107 -0.04 25.70 -10.47
C VAL A 107 -0.51 26.04 -11.88
N ALA A 108 -1.61 25.44 -12.33
CA ALA A 108 -2.25 25.75 -13.60
C ALA A 108 -3.35 26.80 -13.36
N LEU A 109 -3.21 27.96 -14.00
CA LEU A 109 -4.22 29.03 -13.95
C LEU A 109 -4.96 29.05 -15.29
N THR A 110 -6.30 28.99 -15.23
CA THR A 110 -7.15 29.07 -16.41
C THR A 110 -8.16 30.22 -16.24
N PRO A 111 -8.43 31.02 -17.30
CA PRO A 111 -9.49 32.00 -17.25
C PRO A 111 -10.84 31.34 -17.00
N ASP A 112 -11.55 31.78 -15.96
CA ASP A 112 -12.88 31.30 -15.60
C ASP A 112 -13.79 32.49 -15.29
N PRO A 113 -14.74 32.84 -16.18
CA PRO A 113 -15.65 33.97 -15.98
C PRO A 113 -16.65 33.78 -14.83
N THR A 114 -16.73 32.59 -14.24
CA THR A 114 -17.59 32.28 -13.09
C THR A 114 -16.85 32.35 -11.75
N ALA A 115 -15.51 32.38 -11.77
CA ALA A 115 -14.70 32.55 -10.58
C ALA A 115 -14.74 34.02 -10.09
N PRO A 116 -14.69 34.29 -8.77
CA PRO A 116 -14.72 35.65 -8.21
C PRO A 116 -13.65 36.58 -8.81
N ASP A 117 -12.50 36.00 -9.16
CA ASP A 117 -11.32 36.72 -9.62
C ASP A 117 -11.09 36.56 -11.14
N GLY A 118 -12.02 35.90 -11.84
CA GLY A 118 -11.90 35.59 -13.27
C GLY A 118 -10.90 34.47 -13.60
N LEU A 119 -10.36 33.77 -12.59
CA LEU A 119 -9.33 32.74 -12.71
C LEU A 119 -9.68 31.51 -11.86
N ALA A 120 -9.56 30.32 -12.45
CA ALA A 120 -9.53 29.05 -11.75
C ALA A 120 -8.09 28.58 -11.57
N ALA A 121 -7.74 28.09 -10.39
CA ALA A 121 -6.43 27.56 -10.05
C ALA A 121 -6.50 26.06 -9.75
N GLU A 122 -5.70 25.28 -10.46
CA GLU A 122 -5.48 23.86 -10.18
C GLU A 122 -4.05 23.66 -9.66
N LEU A 123 -3.94 22.98 -8.52
CA LEU A 123 -2.65 22.62 -7.93
C LEU A 123 -2.28 21.20 -8.35
N HIS A 124 -1.06 21.02 -8.84
CA HIS A 124 -0.47 19.72 -9.12
C HIS A 124 0.73 19.52 -8.21
N GLY A 125 0.81 18.37 -7.56
CA GLY A 125 1.85 17.99 -6.61
C GLY A 125 2.15 16.50 -6.70
#